data_AF-A0A9W9YKN0-F1
#
_entry.id   AF-A0A9W9YKN0-F1
#
_cell.length_a   1.000
_cell.length_b   1.000
_cell.length_c   1.000
_cell.angle_alpha   90.00
_cell.angle_beta   90.00
_cell.angle_gamma   90.00
#
_symmetry.space_group_name_H-M   'P 1'
#
loop_
_entity.id
_entity.type
_entity.pdbx_description
1 polymer ?
#
loop_
_entity_poly.entity_id
_entity_poly.type
_entity_poly.pdbx_seq_one_letter_code
_entity_poly.pdbx_strand_id
1 'polypeptide(L)' 'MVDRGDFIILHDCGANSLATFSRHCSRQAPSVIGYRVLEDGKVNFEVLKEAETVEDLIIFWKGRKPNKT' A
#
# COMPACT_ATOMS: atom_id res chain seq x y z
N MET A 1 0.49 13.48 -23.48
CA MET A 1 -0.53 13.98 -22.54
C MET A 1 -0.95 12.81 -21.67
N VAL A 2 -1.53 13.07 -20.50
CA VAL A 2 -2.10 12.05 -19.61
C VAL A 2 -3.61 12.11 -19.74
N ASP A 3 -4.25 10.97 -19.95
CA ASP A 3 -5.68 10.85 -20.20
C ASP A 3 -6.37 9.91 -19.18
N ARG A 4 -7.71 9.92 -19.18
CA ARG A 4 -8.49 9.05 -18.30
C ARG A 4 -8.25 7.58 -18.65
N GLY A 5 -7.86 6.80 -17.65
CA GLY A 5 -7.55 5.37 -17.80
C GLY A 5 -6.06 5.07 -17.85
N ASP A 6 -5.20 6.10 -17.98
CA ASP A 6 -3.76 5.91 -17.94
C ASP A 6 -3.28 5.55 -16.53
N PHE A 7 -2.27 4.69 -16.47
CA PHE A 7 -1.54 4.42 -15.25
C PHE A 7 -0.44 5.45 -15.06
N ILE A 8 -0.35 6.00 -13.85
CA ILE A 8 0.76 6.87 -13.45
C ILE A 8 1.73 6.06 -12.59
N ILE A 9 2.98 6.02 -13.03
CA ILE A 9 4.08 5.43 -12.26
C ILE A 9 4.85 6.57 -11.61
N LEU A 10 4.86 6.59 -10.28
CA LEU A 10 5.65 7.54 -9.50
C LEU A 10 6.96 6.87 -9.08
N HIS A 11 8.08 7.44 -9.52
CA HIS A 11 9.42 7.04 -9.07
C HIS A 11 9.83 7.82 -7.81
N ASP A 12 10.86 7.34 -7.13
CA ASP A 12 11.46 7.98 -5.95
C ASP A 12 10.54 8.17 -4.74
N CYS A 13 9.44 7.41 -4.67
CA CYS A 13 8.49 7.44 -3.56
C CYS A 13 8.69 6.30 -2.53
N GLY A 14 9.73 5.48 -2.67
CA GLY A 14 9.89 4.25 -1.88
C GLY A 14 10.28 4.42 -0.41
N ALA A 15 10.86 5.56 -0.01
CA ALA A 15 11.34 5.76 1.35
C ALA A 15 10.20 6.05 2.35
N ASN A 16 9.80 7.32 2.49
CA ASN A 16 8.87 7.73 3.55
C ASN A 16 7.40 7.75 3.14
N SER A 17 7.08 7.70 1.85
CA SER A 17 5.71 7.93 1.37
C SER A 17 4.70 6.95 1.97
N LEU A 18 5.09 5.68 2.09
CA LEU A 18 4.24 4.66 2.71
C LEU A 18 4.22 4.80 4.24
N ALA A 19 5.34 5.17 4.86
CA ALA A 19 5.44 5.35 6.31
C ALA A 19 4.58 6.52 6.81
N THR A 20 4.43 7.56 5.99
CA THR A 20 3.60 8.75 6.29
C THR A 20 2.20 8.65 5.68
N PHE A 21 1.80 7.47 5.18
CA PHE A 21 0.49 7.31 4.55
C PHE A 21 -0.63 7.65 5.52
N SER A 22 -1.49 8.58 5.12
CA SER A 22 -2.69 8.96 5.86
C SER A 22 -3.92 8.31 5.24
N ARG A 23 -4.87 7.92 6.07
CA ARG A 23 -6.15 7.33 5.65
C ARG A 23 -7.17 8.43 5.34
N HIS A 24 -6.75 9.50 4.65
CA HIS A 24 -7.61 10.61 4.29
C HIS A 24 -8.82 10.10 3.48
N CYS A 25 -10.01 10.64 3.75
CA CYS A 25 -11.28 10.12 3.25
C CYS A 25 -11.52 8.63 3.55
N SER A 26 -10.97 8.11 4.65
CA SER A 26 -11.12 6.70 5.02
C SER A 26 -10.66 5.76 3.90
N ARG A 27 -9.58 6.12 3.20
CA ARG A 27 -8.94 5.20 2.26
C ARG A 27 -8.04 4.20 2.98
N GLN A 28 -8.20 2.94 2.62
CA GLN A 28 -7.35 1.84 3.04
C GLN A 28 -5.92 2.04 2.52
N ALA A 29 -4.93 1.60 3.30
CA ALA A 29 -3.57 1.49 2.77
C ALA A 29 -3.54 0.49 1.61
N PRO A 30 -2.88 0.82 0.48
CA PRO A 30 -2.82 -0.06 -0.68
C PRO A 30 -1.90 -1.25 -0.42
N SER A 31 -1.98 -2.27 -1.28
CA SER A 31 -1.03 -3.38 -1.28
C SER A 31 0.37 -2.89 -1.69
N VAL A 32 1.38 -3.57 -1.16
CA VAL A 32 2.79 -3.39 -1.56
C VAL A 32 3.18 -4.63 -2.36
N ILE A 33 3.45 -4.42 -3.64
CA ILE A 33 3.85 -5.50 -4.56
C ILE A 33 5.35 -5.37 -4.81
N GLY A 34 6.09 -6.39 -4.40
CA GLY A 34 7.48 -6.58 -4.75
C GLY A 34 7.58 -7.25 -6.12
N TYR A 35 8.65 -6.96 -6.85
CA TYR A 35 8.95 -7.67 -8.08
C TYR A 35 10.44 -7.94 -8.20
N ARG A 36 10.79 -9.01 -8.92
CA ARG A 36 12.16 -9.34 -9.30
C ARG A 36 12.19 -9.75 -10.76
N VAL A 37 13.21 -9.29 -11.47
CA VAL A 37 13.50 -9.74 -12.83
C VAL A 37 14.39 -10.96 -12.73
N LEU A 38 13.95 -12.08 -13.30
CA LEU A 38 14.69 -13.34 -13.35
C LEU A 38 15.73 -13.31 -14.49
N GLU A 39 16.69 -14.24 -14.46
CA GLU A 39 17.74 -14.35 -15.49
C GLU A 39 17.18 -14.58 -16.90
N ASP A 40 16.01 -15.20 -17.02
CA ASP A 40 15.31 -15.42 -18.29
C ASP A 40 14.45 -14.22 -18.75
N GLY A 41 14.55 -13.08 -18.05
CA GLY A 41 13.82 -11.85 -18.34
C GLY A 41 12.37 -11.85 -17.86
N LYS A 42 11.87 -12.92 -17.22
CA LYS A 42 10.53 -12.92 -16.63
C LYS A 42 10.49 -12.07 -15.36
N VAL A 43 9.35 -11.46 -15.09
CA VAL A 43 9.11 -10.72 -13.85
C VAL A 43 8.31 -11.60 -12.90
N ASN A 44 8.86 -11.88 -11.73
CA ASN A 44 8.15 -12.53 -10.64
C ASN A 44 7.60 -11.45 -9.70
N PHE A 45 6.30 -11.50 -9.43
CA PHE A 45 5.61 -10.57 -8.54
C PHE A 45 5.23 -11.28 -7.23
N GLU A 46 5.36 -10.55 -6.13
CA GLU A 46 5.06 -11.02 -4.77
C GLU A 46 4.29 -9.92 -4.03
N VAL A 47 3.21 -10.28 -3.34
CA VAL A 47 2.55 -9.34 -2.44
C VAL A 47 3.33 -9.32 -1.12
N LEU A 48 4.07 -8.24 -0.88
CA LEU A 48 4.84 -8.03 0.36
C LEU A 48 3.94 -7.59 1.52
N LYS A 49 2.86 -6.89 1.19
CA LYS A 49 1.83 -6.46 2.15
C LYS A 49 0.49 -6.38 1.43
N GLU A 50 -0.53 -7.01 2.01
CA GLU A 50 -1.90 -6.91 1.52
C GLU A 50 -2.47 -5.50 1.69
N ALA A 51 -3.44 -5.16 0.85
CA ALA A 51 -4.22 -3.95 1.04
C ALA A 51 -5.03 -4.07 2.34
N GLU A 52 -5.22 -2.95 3.05
CA GLU A 52 -6.10 -2.94 4.22
C GLU A 52 -7.54 -3.25 3.83
N THR A 53 -8.19 -4.06 4.66
CA THR A 53 -9.62 -4.32 4.55
C THR A 53 -10.44 -3.19 5.16
N VAL A 54 -11.77 -3.21 4.96
CA VAL A 54 -12.67 -2.22 5.58
C VAL A 54 -12.64 -2.39 7.11
N GLU A 55 -12.55 -3.63 7.55
CA GLU A 55 -12.46 -4.03 8.95
C GLU A 55 -11.18 -3.48 9.59
N ASP A 56 -10.03 -3.59 8.93
CA ASP A 56 -8.76 -3.03 9.39
C ASP A 56 -8.85 -1.51 9.60
N LEU A 57 -9.45 -0.83 8.63
CA LEU A 57 -9.66 0.62 8.68
C LEU A 57 -10.58 1.00 9.85
N ILE A 58 -11.66 0.25 10.07
CA ILE A 58 -12.55 0.47 11.23
C ILE A 58 -11.81 0.23 12.54
N ILE A 59 -10.98 -0.81 12.63
CA ILE A 59 -10.16 -1.11 13.81
C ILE A 59 -9.18 0.03 14.08
N PHE A 60 -8.53 0.55 13.04
CA PHE A 60 -7.62 1.71 13.14
C PHE A 60 -8.32 2.91 13.77
N TRP A 61 -9.51 3.29 13.27
CA TRP A 61 -10.26 4.45 13.79
C TRP A 61 -10.90 4.25 15.16
N LYS A 62 -11.28 3.01 15.49
CA LYS A 62 -11.81 2.69 16.83
C LYS A 62 -10.79 2.95 17.94
N GLY A 63 -9.50 3.01 17.61
CA GLY A 63 -8.42 3.15 18.58
C GLY A 63 -8.26 1.84 19.36
N ARG A 64 -7.07 1.24 19.30
CA ARG A 64 -6.77 0.08 20.15
C ARG A 64 -6.85 0.55 21.61
N LYS A 65 -7.79 0.02 22.41
CA LYS A 65 -7.75 0.26 23.86
C LYS A 65 -6.41 -0.29 24.38
N PRO A 66 -5.59 0.51 25.10
CA PRO A 66 -4.36 -0.02 25.68
C PRO A 66 -4.73 -1.18 26.59
N ASN A 67 -4.03 -2.32 26.45
CA ASN A 67 -4.15 -3.39 27.42
C ASN A 67 -3.78 -2.81 28.79
N LYS A 68 -4.74 -2.81 29.71
CA LYS A 68 -4.45 -2.58 31.12
C LYS A 68 -3.70 -3.81 31.63
N THR A 69 -2.37 -3.80 31.53
CA THR A 69 -1.50 -4.59 32.40
C THR A 69 -1.44 -3.94 33.77
#